data_AF-A0AAD7E0R1-F1
#
_entry.id   AF-A0AAD7E0R1-F1
#
_cell.length_a   1.000
_cell.length_b   1.000
_cell.length_c   1.000
_cell.angle_alpha   90.00
_cell.angle_beta   90.00
_cell.angle_gamma   90.00
#
_symmetry.space_group_name_H-M   'P 1'
#
loop_
_entity.id
_entity.type
_entity.pdbx_description
1 polymer ?
#
loop_
_entity_poly.entity_id
_entity_poly.type
_entity_poly.pdbx_seq_one_letter_code
_entity_poly.pdbx_strand_id
1 'polypeptide(L)'
;RLAKRAVRGSATANWDMTLPPGMALPGLSLQGNRQRTFYQGIREEKTKKLAPRASTERNLKAIREAVCETFGKYVSDADIWASVNAKDFLPRPAQFLWKSVHNAHKIGSYWTHISKCEERATCWDCEELEDLDHILVQCKSSGRALIWTAARTLWQERATTWPDVSLGTILGCGLAEFRDGSGKLDQGTRRLYRILMSESAYLIWRLRNEHVID
;
A
#
# COMPACT_ATOMS: atom_id res chain seq x y z
N ARG A 1 -21.36 -10.11 -43.88
CA ARG A 1 -22.66 -10.84 -43.95
C ARG A 1 -23.44 -10.77 -42.61
N LEU A 2 -22.80 -10.82 -41.44
CA LEU A 2 -23.46 -10.70 -40.12
C LEU A 2 -24.15 -9.34 -39.87
N ALA A 3 -23.51 -8.22 -40.23
CA ALA A 3 -24.10 -6.89 -40.08
C ALA A 3 -25.45 -6.71 -40.81
N LYS A 4 -25.63 -7.33 -41.99
CA LYS A 4 -26.91 -7.32 -42.74
C LYS A 4 -28.00 -8.21 -42.10
N ARG A 5 -27.62 -9.24 -41.32
CA ARG A 5 -28.56 -10.09 -40.57
C ARG A 5 -29.04 -9.41 -39.28
N ALA A 6 -28.18 -8.64 -38.61
CA ALA A 6 -28.53 -7.91 -37.39
C ALA A 6 -29.67 -6.90 -37.60
N VAL A 7 -29.70 -6.23 -38.76
CA VAL A 7 -30.74 -5.24 -39.11
C VAL A 7 -32.11 -5.89 -39.34
N ARG A 8 -32.18 -7.21 -39.57
CA ARG A 8 -33.44 -7.93 -39.87
C ARG A 8 -33.96 -8.79 -38.71
N GLY A 9 -33.26 -8.83 -37.57
CA GLY A 9 -33.63 -9.65 -36.42
C GLY A 9 -34.36 -8.85 -35.34
N SER A 10 -35.42 -9.43 -34.76
CA SER A 10 -36.13 -8.89 -33.59
C SER A 10 -35.18 -8.66 -32.41
N ALA A 11 -35.38 -7.56 -31.68
CA ALA A 11 -34.61 -7.14 -30.51
C ALA A 11 -34.69 -8.10 -29.30
N THR A 12 -35.41 -9.22 -29.41
CA THR A 12 -35.55 -10.25 -28.37
C THR A 12 -34.79 -11.55 -28.66
N ALA A 13 -34.05 -11.61 -29.78
CA ALA A 13 -33.22 -12.78 -30.05
C ALA A 13 -32.07 -12.86 -29.04
N ASN A 14 -31.92 -13.99 -28.35
CA ASN A 14 -30.80 -14.24 -27.45
C ASN A 14 -29.51 -14.30 -28.31
N TRP A 15 -28.78 -13.19 -28.41
CA TRP A 15 -27.59 -13.09 -29.25
C TRP A 15 -26.46 -13.79 -28.52
N ASP A 16 -26.04 -14.92 -29.06
CA ASP A 16 -24.80 -15.54 -28.67
C ASP A 16 -23.64 -14.58 -29.02
N MET A 17 -23.10 -13.90 -28.01
CA MET A 17 -21.97 -12.98 -28.15
C MET A 17 -20.62 -13.72 -28.26
N THR A 18 -20.62 -15.05 -28.32
CA THR A 18 -19.40 -15.79 -28.58
C THR A 18 -18.94 -15.54 -30.02
N LEU A 19 -17.68 -15.09 -30.15
CA LEU A 19 -17.06 -14.87 -31.46
C LEU A 19 -17.00 -16.22 -32.20
N PRO A 20 -17.37 -16.28 -33.50
CA PRO A 20 -17.25 -17.50 -34.28
C PRO A 20 -15.83 -18.08 -34.21
N PRO A 21 -15.67 -19.40 -34.13
CA PRO A 21 -14.36 -20.05 -34.19
C PRO A 21 -13.57 -19.54 -35.41
N GLY A 22 -12.37 -18.99 -35.18
CA GLY A 22 -11.53 -18.37 -36.22
C GLY A 22 -11.67 -16.85 -36.38
N MET A 23 -12.63 -16.21 -35.71
CA MET A 23 -12.76 -14.74 -35.65
C MET A 23 -12.17 -14.15 -34.35
N ALA A 24 -11.79 -15.00 -33.40
CA ALA A 24 -10.97 -14.62 -32.26
C ALA A 24 -9.54 -14.33 -32.73
N LEU A 25 -9.21 -13.04 -32.90
CA LEU A 25 -7.83 -12.64 -33.11
C LEU A 25 -7.04 -12.83 -31.81
N PRO A 26 -5.90 -13.53 -31.82
CA PRO A 26 -5.05 -13.60 -30.64
C PRO A 26 -4.46 -12.22 -30.34
N GLY A 27 -4.65 -11.74 -29.11
CA GLY A 27 -4.10 -10.47 -28.64
C GLY A 27 -5.03 -9.26 -28.82
N LEU A 28 -4.47 -8.06 -28.62
CA LEU A 28 -5.18 -6.78 -28.72
C LEU A 28 -4.77 -6.08 -30.02
N SER A 29 -5.75 -5.57 -30.79
CA SER A 29 -5.49 -4.82 -32.03
C SER A 29 -4.66 -3.56 -31.75
N LEU A 30 -3.58 -3.34 -32.50
CA LEU A 30 -2.80 -2.09 -32.46
C LEU A 30 -3.60 -0.88 -32.96
N GLN A 31 -4.43 -1.09 -33.99
CA GLN A 31 -5.20 -0.03 -34.63
C GLN A 31 -6.36 0.43 -33.73
N GLY A 32 -6.43 1.74 -33.47
CA GLY A 32 -7.49 2.36 -32.66
C GLY A 32 -7.35 2.20 -31.15
N ASN A 33 -6.29 1.53 -30.68
CA ASN A 33 -6.03 1.34 -29.26
C ASN A 33 -4.93 2.28 -28.73
N ARG A 34 -4.83 2.36 -27.39
CA ARG A 34 -3.86 3.22 -26.70
C ARG A 34 -2.82 2.35 -25.99
N GLN A 35 -1.60 2.86 -25.87
CA GLN A 35 -0.52 2.22 -25.10
C GLN A 35 -0.97 1.76 -23.71
N ARG A 36 -1.79 2.57 -23.01
CA ARG A 36 -2.37 2.24 -21.71
C ARG A 36 -3.14 0.92 -21.72
N THR A 37 -3.92 0.66 -22.77
CA THR A 37 -4.71 -0.58 -22.92
C THR A 37 -3.81 -1.80 -23.11
N PHE A 38 -2.78 -1.70 -23.96
CA PHE A 38 -1.80 -2.79 -24.13
C PHE A 38 -1.04 -3.06 -22.84
N TYR A 39 -0.57 -2.00 -22.17
CA TYR A 39 0.16 -2.14 -20.92
C TYR A 39 -0.70 -2.78 -19.82
N GLN A 40 -1.97 -2.39 -19.73
CA GLN A 40 -2.93 -3.01 -18.81
C GLN A 40 -3.11 -4.50 -19.13
N GLY A 41 -3.36 -4.86 -20.39
CA GLY A 41 -3.52 -6.27 -20.78
C GLY A 41 -2.28 -7.12 -20.50
N ILE A 42 -1.09 -6.60 -20.78
CA ILE A 42 0.18 -7.29 -20.45
C ILE A 42 0.32 -7.47 -18.93
N ARG A 43 -0.01 -6.44 -18.14
CA ARG A 43 0.06 -6.51 -16.68
C ARG A 43 -0.90 -7.56 -16.14
N GLU A 44 -2.17 -7.53 -16.56
CA GLU A 44 -3.18 -8.50 -16.12
C GLU A 44 -2.76 -9.94 -16.44
N GLU A 45 -2.26 -10.17 -17.66
CA GLU A 45 -1.83 -11.50 -18.09
C GLU A 45 -0.57 -11.99 -17.33
N LYS A 46 0.37 -11.09 -17.04
CA LYS A 46 1.51 -11.41 -16.18
C LYS A 46 1.08 -11.67 -14.73
N THR A 47 0.15 -10.88 -14.20
CA THR A 47 -0.36 -11.02 -12.84
C THR A 47 -1.06 -12.36 -12.63
N LYS A 48 -1.83 -12.86 -13.61
CA LYS A 48 -2.45 -14.21 -13.53
C LYS A 48 -1.44 -15.33 -13.32
N LYS A 49 -0.20 -15.16 -13.81
CA LYS A 49 0.87 -16.16 -13.73
C LYS A 49 1.70 -16.05 -12.45
N LEU A 50 1.52 -14.98 -11.69
CA LEU A 50 2.29 -14.70 -10.48
C LEU A 50 1.52 -15.16 -9.25
N ALA A 51 2.14 -16.03 -8.45
CA ALA A 51 1.61 -16.34 -7.13
C ALA A 51 1.69 -15.11 -6.21
N PRO A 52 0.67 -14.86 -5.37
CA PRO A 52 0.74 -13.82 -4.34
C PRO A 52 1.94 -14.07 -3.41
N ARG A 53 2.64 -12.99 -3.05
CA ARG A 53 3.76 -13.06 -2.10
C ARG A 53 3.22 -13.18 -0.68
N ALA A 54 3.61 -14.23 0.03
CA ALA A 54 3.17 -14.47 1.41
C ALA A 54 3.44 -13.28 2.36
N SER A 55 4.55 -12.55 2.18
CA SER A 55 4.84 -11.34 2.97
C SER A 55 3.87 -10.20 2.69
N THR A 56 3.53 -9.98 1.42
CA THR A 56 2.55 -8.95 1.01
C THR A 56 1.17 -9.30 1.55
N GLU A 57 0.74 -10.56 1.46
CA GLU A 57 -0.54 -11.03 2.02
C GLU A 57 -0.62 -10.82 3.54
N ARG A 58 0.45 -11.13 4.28
CA ARG A 58 0.52 -10.88 5.72
C ARG A 58 0.37 -9.39 6.05
N ASN A 59 1.07 -8.52 5.31
CA ASN A 59 0.97 -7.08 5.52
C ASN A 59 -0.43 -6.54 5.17
N LEU A 60 -1.03 -6.98 4.06
CA LEU A 60 -2.39 -6.61 3.69
C LEU A 60 -3.40 -7.03 4.77
N LYS A 61 -3.27 -8.25 5.31
CA LYS A 61 -4.09 -8.72 6.43
C LYS A 61 -3.92 -7.85 7.67
N ALA A 62 -2.69 -7.59 8.09
CA ALA A 62 -2.41 -6.76 9.27
C ALA A 62 -2.94 -5.31 9.10
N ILE A 63 -2.87 -4.74 7.89
CA ILE A 63 -3.45 -3.43 7.59
C ILE A 63 -4.97 -3.46 7.73
N ARG A 64 -5.65 -4.47 7.18
CA ARG A 64 -7.12 -4.59 7.29
C ARG A 64 -7.56 -4.68 8.75
N GLU A 65 -6.89 -5.50 9.54
CA GLU A 65 -7.17 -5.68 10.98
C GLU A 65 -6.95 -4.37 11.72
N ALA A 66 -5.77 -3.76 11.60
CA ALA A 66 -5.44 -2.51 12.28
C ALA A 66 -6.36 -1.34 11.88
N VAL A 67 -6.73 -1.22 10.60
CA VAL A 67 -7.64 -0.16 10.12
C VAL A 67 -9.06 -0.39 10.65
N CYS A 68 -9.52 -1.64 10.71
CA CYS A 68 -10.82 -1.97 11.27
C CYS A 68 -10.86 -1.66 12.78
N GLU A 69 -9.83 -2.06 13.52
CA GLU A 69 -9.75 -1.85 14.97
C GLU A 69 -9.61 -0.36 15.32
N THR A 70 -8.79 0.38 14.58
CA THR A 70 -8.45 1.78 14.90
C THR A 70 -9.47 2.77 14.37
N PHE A 71 -10.02 2.53 13.17
CA PHE A 71 -10.89 3.49 12.47
C PHE A 71 -12.31 2.98 12.25
N GLY A 72 -12.63 1.73 12.64
CA GLY A 72 -13.96 1.15 12.46
C GLY A 72 -14.33 0.94 10.98
N LYS A 73 -13.34 0.83 10.09
CA LYS A 73 -13.55 0.77 8.64
C LYS A 73 -13.10 -0.57 8.07
N TYR A 74 -14.00 -1.28 7.39
CA TYR A 74 -13.67 -2.43 6.56
C TYR A 74 -13.12 -1.97 5.22
N VAL A 75 -11.98 -2.53 4.81
CA VAL A 75 -11.25 -2.13 3.61
C VAL A 75 -10.81 -3.36 2.81
N SER A 76 -10.80 -3.21 1.49
CA SER A 76 -10.27 -4.20 0.56
C SER A 76 -8.78 -3.95 0.25
N ASP A 77 -8.12 -4.92 -0.39
CA ASP A 77 -6.74 -4.72 -0.86
C ASP A 77 -6.65 -3.63 -1.92
N ALA A 78 -7.68 -3.49 -2.74
CA ALA A 78 -7.75 -2.41 -3.73
C ALA A 78 -7.77 -1.04 -3.03
N ASP A 79 -8.47 -0.92 -1.90
CA ASP A 79 -8.50 0.31 -1.11
C ASP A 79 -7.12 0.61 -0.51
N ILE A 80 -6.42 -0.41 0.02
CA ILE A 80 -5.06 -0.27 0.54
C ILE A 80 -4.14 0.26 -0.55
N TRP A 81 -4.11 -0.37 -1.72
CA TRP A 81 -3.25 0.04 -2.82
C TRP A 81 -3.57 1.43 -3.37
N ALA A 82 -4.85 1.81 -3.42
CA ALA A 82 -5.26 3.16 -3.80
C ALA A 82 -4.81 4.19 -2.75
N SER A 83 -4.91 3.84 -1.47
CA SER A 83 -4.60 4.74 -0.35
C SER A 83 -3.12 5.10 -0.24
N VAL A 84 -2.21 4.20 -0.62
CA VAL A 84 -0.76 4.43 -0.59
C VAL A 84 -0.34 5.58 -1.53
N ASN A 85 -1.17 5.91 -2.52
CA ASN A 85 -0.97 7.04 -3.44
C ASN A 85 -1.96 8.18 -3.15
N ALA A 86 -2.44 8.31 -1.92
CA ALA A 86 -3.30 9.43 -1.54
C ALA A 86 -2.61 10.77 -1.86
N LYS A 87 -3.39 11.72 -2.37
CA LYS A 87 -2.93 13.07 -2.73
C LYS A 87 -2.27 13.84 -1.58
N ASP A 88 -2.50 13.40 -0.35
CA ASP A 88 -1.98 14.02 0.87
C ASP A 88 -0.51 13.62 1.12
N PHE A 89 0.01 12.62 0.41
CA PHE A 89 1.37 12.10 0.58
C PHE A 89 2.35 12.73 -0.40
N LEU A 90 3.55 13.03 0.08
CA LEU A 90 4.68 13.33 -0.80
C LEU A 90 5.13 12.06 -1.55
N PRO A 91 5.75 12.22 -2.75
CA PRO A 91 6.13 11.07 -3.58
C PRO A 91 7.06 10.07 -2.89
N ARG A 92 7.98 10.55 -2.05
CA ARG A 92 8.97 9.69 -1.36
C ARG A 92 8.33 8.84 -0.24
N PRO A 93 7.56 9.41 0.70
CA PRO A 93 6.76 8.64 1.65
C PRO A 93 5.80 7.65 0.97
N ALA A 94 5.10 8.05 -0.10
CA ALA A 94 4.20 7.16 -0.84
C ALA A 94 4.97 5.95 -1.43
N GLN A 95 6.13 6.19 -2.05
CA GLN A 95 6.99 5.11 -2.55
C GLN A 95 7.49 4.22 -1.40
N PHE A 96 7.88 4.81 -0.27
CA PHE A 96 8.30 4.07 0.91
C PHE A 96 7.18 3.14 1.41
N LEU A 97 5.98 3.68 1.63
CA LEU A 97 4.81 2.91 2.06
C LEU A 97 4.51 1.77 1.08
N TRP A 98 4.52 2.03 -0.24
CA TRP A 98 4.28 1.00 -1.26
C TRP A 98 5.29 -0.15 -1.15
N LYS A 99 6.58 0.16 -1.02
CA LYS A 99 7.63 -0.84 -0.84
C LYS A 99 7.47 -1.59 0.48
N SER A 100 7.04 -0.89 1.53
CA SER A 100 6.82 -1.46 2.85
C SER A 100 5.67 -2.46 2.87
N VAL A 101 4.53 -2.15 2.23
CA VAL A 101 3.42 -3.12 2.08
C VAL A 101 3.90 -4.36 1.33
N HIS A 102 4.74 -4.21 0.32
CA HIS A 102 5.33 -5.34 -0.41
C HIS A 102 6.46 -6.09 0.33
N ASN A 103 6.92 -5.59 1.49
CA ASN A 103 8.13 -6.04 2.16
C ASN A 103 9.35 -6.08 1.21
N ALA A 104 9.53 -5.00 0.44
CA ALA A 104 10.50 -4.91 -0.66
C ALA A 104 11.83 -4.23 -0.26
N HIS A 105 12.00 -3.86 1.00
CA HIS A 105 13.25 -3.30 1.51
C HIS A 105 14.25 -4.41 1.85
N LYS A 106 15.54 -4.14 1.68
CA LYS A 106 16.62 -5.08 2.00
C LYS A 106 17.03 -4.92 3.46
N ILE A 107 16.28 -5.52 4.37
CA ILE A 107 16.48 -5.46 5.82
C ILE A 107 16.24 -6.84 6.44
N GLY A 108 16.74 -7.04 7.66
CA GLY A 108 16.38 -8.21 8.47
C GLY A 108 16.73 -9.53 7.80
N SER A 109 15.74 -10.42 7.74
CA SER A 109 15.82 -11.76 7.13
C SER A 109 16.28 -11.78 5.66
N TYR A 110 16.25 -10.65 4.95
CA TYR A 110 16.86 -10.57 3.62
C TYR A 110 18.36 -10.86 3.65
N TRP A 111 19.07 -10.48 4.72
CA TRP A 111 20.53 -10.60 4.80
C TRP A 111 21.01 -11.93 5.39
N THR A 112 20.16 -12.67 6.10
CA THR A 112 20.55 -13.85 6.88
C THR A 112 21.12 -15.01 6.06
N HIS A 113 20.78 -15.08 4.78
CA HIS A 113 21.24 -16.14 3.86
C HIS A 113 22.35 -15.68 2.91
N ILE A 114 22.78 -14.42 3.03
CA ILE A 114 23.81 -13.82 2.18
C ILE A 114 25.13 -13.88 2.94
N SER A 115 26.04 -14.73 2.47
CA SER A 115 27.35 -14.91 3.10
C SER A 115 28.12 -13.59 3.23
N LYS A 116 28.70 -13.35 4.41
CA LYS A 116 29.45 -12.14 4.79
C LYS A 116 28.60 -10.87 4.92
N CYS A 117 27.29 -11.01 5.02
CA CYS A 117 26.36 -9.89 5.19
C CYS A 117 25.34 -10.16 6.30
N GLU A 118 25.45 -11.27 7.02
CA GLU A 118 24.48 -11.73 8.02
C GLU A 118 24.32 -10.73 9.17
N GLU A 119 25.39 -10.02 9.53
CA GLU A 119 25.39 -8.95 10.54
C GLU A 119 24.40 -7.81 10.21
N ARG A 120 24.05 -7.61 8.93
CA ARG A 120 23.08 -6.60 8.49
C ARG A 120 21.63 -7.00 8.73
N ALA A 121 21.39 -8.22 9.21
CA ALA A 121 20.06 -8.69 9.55
C ALA A 121 19.57 -8.16 10.90
N THR A 122 20.48 -7.75 11.78
CA THR A 122 20.18 -7.33 13.14
C THR A 122 20.35 -5.82 13.30
N CYS A 123 19.56 -5.21 14.17
CA CYS A 123 19.70 -3.81 14.54
C CYS A 123 21.03 -3.61 15.24
N TRP A 124 21.80 -2.59 14.84
CA TRP A 124 23.12 -2.32 15.41
C TRP A 124 23.08 -1.96 16.90
N ASP A 125 22.00 -1.32 17.34
CA ASP A 125 21.93 -0.80 18.70
C ASP A 125 21.35 -1.76 19.74
N CYS A 126 20.43 -2.64 19.32
CA CYS A 126 19.72 -3.55 20.23
C CYS A 126 19.73 -5.01 19.81
N GLU A 127 20.44 -5.35 18.73
CA GLU A 127 20.73 -6.72 18.28
C GLU A 127 19.52 -7.60 17.94
N GLU A 128 18.30 -7.03 17.90
CA GLU A 128 17.10 -7.72 17.45
C GLU A 128 17.04 -7.81 15.92
N LEU A 129 16.28 -8.78 15.39
CA LEU A 129 16.05 -8.90 13.94
C LEU A 129 15.39 -7.62 13.42
N GLU A 130 16.03 -7.00 12.44
CA GLU A 130 15.63 -5.68 11.99
C GLU A 130 14.62 -5.75 10.85
N ASP A 131 13.33 -5.82 11.19
CA ASP A 131 12.23 -5.65 10.25
C ASP A 131 11.58 -4.25 10.36
N LEU A 132 10.57 -3.99 9.53
CA LEU A 132 9.89 -2.70 9.54
C LEU A 132 9.10 -2.43 10.84
N ASP A 133 8.56 -3.46 11.49
CA ASP A 133 7.85 -3.28 12.75
C ASP A 133 8.84 -2.89 13.84
N HIS A 134 10.00 -3.57 13.87
CA HIS A 134 11.11 -3.21 14.73
C HIS A 134 11.55 -1.76 14.48
N ILE A 135 11.92 -1.39 13.25
CA ILE A 135 12.42 -0.05 12.91
C ILE A 135 11.39 1.05 13.26
N LEU A 136 10.12 0.85 12.93
CA LEU A 136 9.10 1.91 13.02
C LEU A 136 8.37 1.95 14.37
N VAL A 137 8.31 0.84 15.11
CA VAL A 137 7.41 0.69 16.28
C VAL A 137 8.10 0.16 17.54
N GLN A 138 9.14 -0.68 17.45
CA GLN A 138 9.68 -1.36 18.64
C GLN A 138 11.08 -0.90 19.06
N CYS A 139 11.93 -0.52 18.10
CA CYS A 139 13.34 -0.21 18.30
C CYS A 139 13.55 0.84 19.41
N LYS A 140 14.48 0.57 20.33
CA LYS A 140 14.74 1.39 21.53
C LYS A 140 15.73 2.53 21.29
N SER A 141 16.66 2.33 20.36
CA SER A 141 17.79 3.23 20.11
C SER A 141 17.51 4.30 19.07
N SER A 142 16.57 4.04 18.18
CA SER A 142 16.30 4.94 17.07
C SER A 142 15.66 6.24 17.58
N GLY A 143 16.01 7.36 16.94
CA GLY A 143 15.33 8.66 17.08
C GLY A 143 13.81 8.63 16.80
N ARG A 144 13.28 7.46 16.46
CA ARG A 144 11.87 7.07 16.42
C ARG A 144 11.05 7.58 17.60
N ALA A 145 11.50 7.39 18.83
CA ALA A 145 10.73 7.82 20.01
C ALA A 145 10.52 9.34 20.01
N LEU A 146 11.56 10.11 19.65
CA LEU A 146 11.50 11.56 19.51
C LEU A 146 10.55 11.96 18.37
N ILE A 147 10.64 11.30 17.21
CA ILE A 147 9.77 11.57 16.06
C ILE A 147 8.31 11.29 16.37
N TRP A 148 7.99 10.16 17.00
CA TRP A 148 6.62 9.85 17.41
C TRP A 148 6.10 10.78 18.49
N THR A 149 6.97 11.21 19.41
CA THR A 149 6.61 12.24 20.40
C THR A 149 6.28 13.55 19.71
N ALA A 150 7.10 14.03 18.78
CA ALA A 150 6.84 15.24 18.01
C ALA A 150 5.55 15.14 17.18
N ALA A 151 5.31 14.00 16.52
CA ALA A 151 4.09 13.75 15.77
C ALA A 151 2.84 13.79 16.68
N ARG A 152 2.93 13.18 17.87
CA ARG A 152 1.87 13.19 18.87
C ARG A 152 1.61 14.61 19.39
N THR A 153 2.66 15.39 19.67
CA THR A 153 2.51 16.79 20.10
C THR A 153 1.80 17.62 19.03
N LEU A 154 2.21 17.50 17.76
CA LEU A 154 1.55 18.22 16.66
C LEU A 154 0.09 17.78 16.46
N TRP A 155 -0.23 16.51 16.71
CA TRP A 155 -1.60 16.01 16.68
C TRP A 155 -2.47 16.63 17.77
N GLN A 156 -1.92 16.77 18.97
CA GLN A 156 -2.65 17.27 20.14
C GLN A 156 -3.08 18.73 20.04
N GLU A 157 -2.45 19.51 19.15
CA GLU A 157 -2.90 20.86 18.79
C GLU A 157 -4.27 20.87 18.09
N ARG A 158 -4.70 19.74 17.51
CA ARG A 158 -5.92 19.62 16.72
C ARG A 158 -6.93 18.62 17.27
N ALA A 159 -6.47 17.50 17.81
CA ALA A 159 -7.31 16.38 18.22
C ALA A 159 -6.85 15.79 19.56
N THR A 160 -7.79 15.28 20.34
CA THR A 160 -7.55 14.90 21.74
C THR A 160 -6.97 13.51 21.90
N THR A 161 -7.42 12.55 21.09
CA THR A 161 -7.02 11.15 21.20
C THR A 161 -5.97 10.82 20.14
N TRP A 162 -4.75 10.50 20.58
CA TRP A 162 -3.71 9.98 19.72
C TRP A 162 -4.02 8.52 19.36
N PRO A 163 -4.17 8.16 18.07
CA PRO A 163 -4.39 6.78 17.68
C PRO A 163 -3.18 5.91 17.99
N ASP A 164 -3.41 4.63 18.26
CA ASP A 164 -2.31 3.70 18.49
C ASP A 164 -1.44 3.50 17.24
N VAL A 165 -0.14 3.37 17.46
CA VAL A 165 0.86 3.29 16.39
C VAL A 165 1.34 1.85 16.28
N SER A 166 0.93 1.19 15.21
CA SER A 166 1.39 -0.14 14.82
C SER A 166 1.84 -0.13 13.37
N LEU A 167 2.57 -1.15 12.92
CA LEU A 167 2.91 -1.27 11.51
C LEU A 167 1.65 -1.26 10.63
N GLY A 168 0.56 -1.89 11.07
CA GLY A 168 -0.72 -1.89 10.37
C GLY A 168 -1.32 -0.49 10.22
N THR A 169 -1.36 0.33 11.29
CA THR A 169 -1.90 1.70 11.22
C THR A 169 -1.00 2.65 10.42
N ILE A 170 0.32 2.45 10.46
CA ILE A 170 1.28 3.21 9.64
C ILE A 170 1.09 2.89 8.15
N LEU A 171 1.11 1.62 7.77
CA LEU A 171 0.96 1.21 6.37
C LEU A 171 -0.45 1.50 5.83
N GLY A 172 -1.45 1.46 6.71
CA GLY A 172 -2.84 1.79 6.43
C GLY A 172 -3.20 3.27 6.63
N CYS A 173 -2.25 4.17 6.92
CA CYS A 173 -2.59 5.54 7.34
C CYS A 173 -3.40 6.33 6.28
N GLY A 174 -3.24 5.99 5.00
CA GLY A 174 -4.02 6.53 3.89
C GLY A 174 -5.51 6.18 3.95
N LEU A 175 -5.93 5.23 4.79
CA LEU A 175 -7.31 4.79 4.97
C LEU A 175 -7.97 5.38 6.22
N ALA A 176 -7.23 6.16 7.01
CA ALA A 176 -7.74 6.73 8.25
C ALA A 176 -8.99 7.59 8.01
N GLU A 177 -9.99 7.38 8.86
CA GLU A 177 -11.22 8.15 8.90
C GLU A 177 -11.45 8.65 10.33
N PHE A 178 -11.78 9.94 10.42
CA PHE A 178 -12.14 10.59 11.66
C PHE A 178 -13.49 11.26 11.44
N ARG A 179 -14.33 11.25 12.47
CA ARG A 179 -15.66 11.86 12.43
C ARG A 179 -15.75 12.98 13.45
N ASP A 180 -16.40 14.07 13.07
CA ASP A 180 -16.72 15.17 13.98
C ASP A 180 -17.89 14.80 14.90
N GLY A 181 -18.25 15.70 15.82
CA GLY A 181 -19.37 15.51 16.74
C GLY A 181 -20.74 15.36 16.06
N SER A 182 -20.86 15.67 14.76
CA SER A 182 -22.05 15.46 13.94
C SER A 182 -22.05 14.14 13.15
N GLY A 183 -20.98 13.35 13.28
CA GLY A 183 -20.78 12.09 12.56
C GLY A 183 -20.27 12.25 11.12
N LYS A 184 -19.99 13.47 10.67
CA LYS A 184 -19.43 13.75 9.33
C LYS A 184 -17.92 13.52 9.32
N LEU A 185 -17.38 13.18 8.15
CA LEU A 185 -15.93 12.99 7.98
C LEU A 185 -15.18 14.31 8.22
N ASP A 186 -14.31 14.33 9.22
CA ASP A 186 -13.40 15.44 9.48
C ASP A 186 -12.19 15.35 8.53
N GLN A 187 -12.28 16.10 7.43
CA GLN A 187 -11.24 16.14 6.41
C GLN A 187 -9.92 16.72 6.92
N GLY A 188 -9.97 17.67 7.86
CA GLY A 188 -8.77 18.33 8.40
C GLY A 188 -7.97 17.37 9.26
N THR A 189 -8.63 16.73 10.22
CA THR A 189 -8.02 15.74 11.12
C THR A 189 -7.52 14.52 10.35
N ARG A 190 -8.31 14.04 9.37
CA ARG A 190 -7.88 12.97 8.46
C ARG A 190 -6.62 13.32 7.68
N ARG A 191 -6.55 14.53 7.09
CA ARG A 191 -5.38 14.97 6.33
C ARG A 191 -4.15 15.11 7.23
N LEU A 192 -4.31 15.70 8.41
CA LEU A 192 -3.23 15.83 9.38
C LEU A 192 -2.66 14.46 9.78
N TYR A 193 -3.52 13.50 10.12
CA TYR A 193 -3.09 12.14 10.48
C TYR A 193 -2.26 11.49 9.36
N ARG A 194 -2.77 11.55 8.12
CA ARG A 194 -2.09 11.00 6.94
C ARG A 194 -0.69 11.57 6.78
N ILE A 195 -0.55 12.88 6.87
CA ILE A 195 0.74 13.56 6.73
C ILE A 195 1.67 13.14 7.87
N LEU A 196 1.23 13.26 9.13
CA LEU A 196 2.06 12.91 10.28
C LEU A 196 2.54 11.47 10.23
N MET A 197 1.64 10.50 10.02
CA MET A 197 2.01 9.09 10.00
C MET A 197 2.98 8.74 8.87
N SER A 198 2.72 9.23 7.66
CA SER A 198 3.54 8.90 6.49
C SER A 198 4.92 9.58 6.54
N GLU A 199 4.99 10.86 6.92
CA GLU A 199 6.25 11.61 7.01
C GLU A 199 7.09 11.14 8.19
N SER A 200 6.49 10.90 9.36
CA SER A 200 7.21 10.37 10.53
C SER A 200 7.81 9.01 10.25
N ALA A 201 7.04 8.08 9.68
CA ALA A 201 7.56 6.75 9.34
C ALA A 201 8.69 6.82 8.30
N TYR A 202 8.54 7.68 7.29
CA TYR A 202 9.59 7.87 6.29
C TYR A 202 10.86 8.53 6.86
N LEU A 203 10.71 9.49 7.77
CA LEU A 203 11.84 10.13 8.45
C LEU A 203 12.60 9.13 9.34
N ILE A 204 11.89 8.30 10.09
CA ILE A 204 12.49 7.22 10.90
C ILE A 204 13.30 6.28 10.00
N TRP A 205 12.69 5.82 8.91
CA TRP A 205 13.35 4.98 7.92
C TRP A 205 14.61 5.64 7.34
N ARG A 206 14.57 6.94 7.07
CA ARG A 206 15.71 7.70 6.56
C ARG A 206 16.85 7.79 7.57
N LEU A 207 16.58 8.16 8.81
CA LEU A 207 17.60 8.26 9.85
C LEU A 207 18.25 6.92 10.13
N ARG A 208 17.47 5.83 10.13
CA ARG A 208 18.01 4.47 10.22
C ARG A 208 18.98 4.18 9.07
N ASN A 209 18.62 4.56 7.84
CA ASN A 209 19.49 4.32 6.70
C ASN A 209 20.78 5.14 6.75
N GLU A 210 20.71 6.39 7.20
CA GLU A 210 21.91 7.20 7.44
C GLU A 210 22.81 6.52 8.47
N HIS A 211 22.27 5.99 9.56
CA HIS A 211 23.08 5.31 10.59
C HIS A 211 23.72 3.98 10.13
N VAL A 212 23.04 3.22 9.25
CA VAL A 212 23.49 1.89 8.85
C VAL A 212 24.33 1.88 7.56
N ILE A 213 24.18 2.90 6.71
CA ILE A 213 24.81 2.95 5.37
C ILE A 213 25.95 3.96 5.30
N ASP A 214 25.83 5.12 5.98
CA ASP A 214 26.81 6.21 5.94
C ASP A 214 27.79 6.12 7.13
#